data_AF-A0A926DH14-F1
#
_entry.id   AF-A0A926DH14-F1
#
_cell.length_a   1.000
_cell.length_b   1.000
_cell.length_c   1.000
_cell.angle_alpha   90.00
_cell.angle_beta   90.00
_cell.angle_gamma   90.00
#
_symmetry.space_group_name_H-M   'P 1'
#
loop_
_entity.id
_entity.type
_entity.pdbx_description
1 polymer ?
#
loop_
_entity_poly.entity_id
_entity_poly.type
_entity_poly.pdbx_seq_one_letter_code
_entity_poly.pdbx_strand_id
1 'polypeptide(L)' 'MMRTMLTADERLEIEIQQALEDWKAAENYLECADDPDLVEYAVFDLETAKRRYTYMLKKLRQRRENGE' A
#
# COMPACT_ATOMS: atom_id res chain seq x y z
N MET A 1 -17.45 -15.71 23.06
CA MET A 1 -16.07 -16.11 22.73
C MET A 1 -15.52 -15.06 21.78
N MET A 2 -14.49 -14.30 22.18
CA MET A 2 -13.84 -13.31 21.30
C MET A 2 -13.11 -14.06 20.18
N ARG A 3 -13.43 -13.76 18.92
CA ARG A 3 -12.61 -14.17 17.77
C ARG A 3 -11.34 -13.32 17.81
N THR A 4 -10.29 -13.82 18.45
CA THR A 4 -9.02 -13.09 18.66
C THR A 4 -8.01 -13.28 17.53
N MET A 5 -8.35 -14.04 16.48
CA MET A 5 -7.46 -14.27 15.34
C MET A 5 -8.08 -13.73 14.07
N LEU A 6 -7.44 -12.69 13.52
CA LEU A 6 -7.66 -12.24 12.15
C LEU A 6 -7.30 -13.39 11.19
N THR A 7 -8.06 -13.55 10.12
CA THR A 7 -7.69 -14.45 9.01
C THR A 7 -6.49 -13.90 8.25
N ALA A 8 -5.88 -14.72 7.40
CA ALA A 8 -4.78 -14.25 6.55
C ALA A 8 -5.24 -13.14 5.58
N ASP A 9 -6.47 -13.25 5.08
CA ASP A 9 -7.06 -12.26 4.19
C ASP A 9 -7.41 -10.97 4.92
N GLU A 10 -7.96 -11.05 6.14
CA GLU A 10 -8.22 -9.86 6.97
C GLU A 10 -6.92 -9.10 7.30
N ARG A 11 -5.81 -9.82 7.57
CA ARG A 11 -4.49 -9.19 7.73
C ARG A 11 -4.01 -8.53 6.44
N LEU A 12 -4.17 -9.21 5.30
CA LEU A 12 -3.76 -8.67 4.00
C LEU A 12 -4.59 -7.44 3.62
N GLU A 13 -5.88 -7.40 3.94
CA GLU A 13 -6.74 -6.24 3.74
C GLU A 13 -6.27 -5.04 4.58
N ILE A 14 -5.84 -5.26 5.82
CA ILE A 14 -5.22 -4.22 6.66
C ILE A 14 -3.92 -3.72 6.03
N GLU A 15 -3.05 -4.61 5.55
CA GLU A 15 -1.81 -4.23 4.86
C GLU A 15 -2.08 -3.43 3.57
N ILE A 16 -3.12 -3.79 2.82
CA ILE A 16 -3.55 -3.06 1.62
C ILE A 16 -4.00 -1.65 1.98
N GLN A 17 -4.76 -1.51 3.07
CA GLN A 17 -5.22 -0.21 3.55
C GLN A 17 -4.04 0.68 3.95
N GLN A 18 -3.05 0.11 4.66
CA GLN A 18 -1.81 0.82 4.99
C GLN A 18 -1.04 1.23 3.74
N ALA A 19 -0.90 0.34 2.75
CA ALA A 19 -0.22 0.68 1.50
C ALA A 19 -0.93 1.79 0.69
N LEU A 20 -2.27 1.89 0.81
CA LEU A 20 -3.02 3.00 0.22
C LEU A 20 -2.77 4.32 0.96
N GLU A 21 -2.67 4.28 2.29
CA GLU A 21 -2.33 5.44 3.11
C GLU A 21 -0.90 5.91 2.83
N ASP A 22 0.05 4.98 2.73
CA ASP A 22 1.44 5.26 2.33
C ASP A 22 1.48 5.94 0.95
N TRP A 23 0.72 5.43 -0.02
CA TRP A 23 0.63 6.06 -1.35
C TRP A 23 0.07 7.49 -1.24
N LYS A 24 -1.05 7.70 -0.55
CA LYS A 24 -1.60 9.06 -0.38
C LYS A 24 -0.63 10.01 0.31
N ALA A 25 0.13 9.52 1.29
CA ALA A 25 1.16 10.31 1.95
C ALA A 25 2.29 10.70 0.98
N ALA A 26 2.74 9.79 0.12
CA ALA A 26 3.74 10.08 -0.90
C ALA A 26 3.23 11.06 -1.97
N GLU A 27 1.94 11.00 -2.35
CA GLU A 27 1.32 12.01 -3.22
C GLU A 27 1.35 13.39 -2.58
N ASN A 28 0.90 13.50 -1.33
CA ASN A 28 0.92 14.76 -0.59
C ASN A 28 2.36 15.30 -0.43
N TYR A 29 3.34 14.42 -0.21
CA TYR A 29 4.74 14.82 -0.09
C TYR A 29 5.28 15.38 -1.41
N LEU A 30 5.02 14.72 -2.54
CA LEU A 30 5.41 15.22 -3.86
C LEU A 30 4.75 16.57 -4.18
N GLU A 31 3.48 16.75 -3.82
CA GLU A 31 2.78 18.03 -4.01
C GLU A 31 3.39 19.19 -3.20
N CYS A 32 3.97 18.87 -2.03
CA CYS A 32 4.60 19.86 -1.15
C CYS A 32 6.10 20.04 -1.38
N ALA A 33 6.74 19.18 -2.18
CA ALA A 33 8.18 19.21 -2.40
C ALA A 33 8.56 20.36 -3.36
N ASP A 34 9.37 21.30 -2.86
CA ASP A 34 9.85 22.47 -3.60
C ASP A 34 11.37 22.46 -3.85
N ASP A 35 12.12 21.69 -3.05
CA ASP A 35 13.54 21.41 -3.28
C ASP A 35 13.70 20.38 -4.43
N PRO A 36 14.40 20.73 -5.52
CA PRO A 36 14.64 19.81 -6.64
C PRO A 36 15.22 18.44 -6.25
N ASP A 37 16.10 18.39 -5.24
CA ASP A 37 16.70 17.13 -4.77
C ASP A 37 15.67 16.26 -4.02
N LEU A 38 14.69 16.90 -3.37
CA LEU A 38 13.59 16.21 -2.68
C LEU A 38 12.47 15.82 -3.63
N VAL A 39 12.27 16.56 -4.73
CA VAL A 39 11.28 16.20 -5.76
C VAL A 39 11.62 14.87 -6.42
N GLU A 40 12.90 14.62 -6.75
CA GLU A 40 13.32 13.33 -7.32
C GLU A 40 13.04 12.17 -6.35
N TYR A 41 13.36 12.35 -5.06
CA TYR A 41 13.01 11.39 -4.02
C TYR A 41 11.50 11.19 -3.90
N ALA A 42 10.71 12.27 -3.92
CA ALA A 42 9.26 12.21 -3.81
C ALA A 42 8.60 11.43 -4.97
N VAL A 43 9.10 11.61 -6.19
CA VAL A 43 8.64 10.84 -7.36
C VAL A 43 8.95 9.35 -7.18
N PHE A 44 10.17 9.02 -6.74
CA PHE A 44 10.57 7.64 -6.51
C PHE A 44 9.74 6.96 -5.41
N ASP A 45 9.50 7.67 -4.30
CA ASP A 45 8.69 7.16 -3.19
C ASP A 45 7.24 6.91 -3.62
N LEU A 46 6.65 7.86 -4.35
CA LEU A 46 5.31 7.73 -4.91
C LEU A 46 5.17 6.50 -5.82
N GLU A 47 6.12 6.30 -6.74
CA GLU A 47 6.11 5.11 -7.59
C GLU A 47 6.24 3.81 -6.80
N THR A 48 7.08 3.80 -5.77
CA THR A 48 7.30 2.65 -4.92
C THR A 48 6.04 2.28 -4.13
N ALA A 49 5.38 3.27 -3.53
CA ALA A 49 4.11 3.08 -2.81
C ALA A 49 3.00 2.55 -3.74
N LYS A 50 2.84 3.15 -4.93
CA LYS A 50 1.92 2.68 -5.99
C LYS A 50 2.15 1.22 -6.37
N ARG A 51 3.41 0.83 -6.61
CA ARG A 51 3.79 -0.55 -6.95
C ARG A 51 3.46 -1.52 -5.82
N ARG A 52 3.76 -1.15 -4.57
CA ARG A 52 3.46 -1.97 -3.38
C ARG A 52 1.95 -2.21 -3.24
N TYR A 53 1.14 -1.16 -3.28
CA TYR A 53 -0.32 -1.27 -3.20
C TYR A 53 -0.88 -2.17 -4.31
N THR A 54 -0.45 -1.93 -5.56
CA THR A 54 -0.90 -2.71 -6.73
C THR A 54 -0.53 -4.19 -6.60
N TYR A 55 0.67 -4.49 -6.11
CA TYR A 55 1.09 -5.87 -5.86
C TYR A 55 0.23 -6.56 -4.80
N MET A 56 -0.08 -5.87 -3.70
CA MET A 56 -0.92 -6.43 -2.63
C MET A 56 -2.35 -6.72 -3.10
N LEU A 57 -2.94 -5.86 -3.93
CA LEU A 57 -4.24 -6.14 -4.56
C LEU A 57 -4.20 -7.41 -5.43
N LYS A 58 -3.14 -7.60 -6.23
CA LYS A 58 -2.95 -8.81 -7.03
C LYS A 58 -2.85 -10.05 -6.14
N LYS A 59 -2.11 -9.96 -5.02
CA LYS A 59 -1.96 -11.05 -4.05
C LYS A 59 -3.28 -11.42 -3.38
N LEU A 60 -4.10 -10.44 -2.98
CA LEU A 60 -5.43 -10.71 -2.41
C LEU A 60 -6.35 -11.39 -3.42
N ARG A 61 -6.35 -10.92 -4.68
CA ARG A 61 -7.11 -11.55 -5.76
C ARG A 61 -6.69 -13.00 -5.96
N GLN A 62 -5.39 -13.28 -6.03
CA GLN A 62 -4.88 -14.64 -6.18
C GLN A 62 -5.29 -15.56 -5.02
N ARG A 63 -5.27 -15.06 -3.78
CA ARG A 63 -5.72 -15.82 -2.61
C ARG A 63 -7.20 -16.22 -2.69
N ARG A 64 -8.04 -15.26 -3.07
CA ARG A 64 -9.49 -15.49 -3.26
C ARG A 64 -9.79 -16.44 -4.42
N GLU A 65 -9.01 -16.37 -5.50
CA GLU A 65 -9.12 -17.29 -6.64
C GLU A 65 -8.62 -18.71 -6.32
N ASN A 66 -7.62 -18.83 -5.45
CA ASN A 66 -7.01 -20.12 -5.06
C ASN A 66 -7.72 -20.83 -3.90
N GLY A 67 -8.75 -20.23 -3.31
CA GLY A 67 -9.59 -20.88 -2.29
C GLY A 67 -8.85 -21.28 -1.00
N GLU A 68 -7.92 -20.45 -0.53
CA GLU A 68 -7.29 -20.59 0.80
C GLU A 68 -8.20 -20.13 1.95
#